data_AF-F3YCM4-F1
#
_entry.id   AF-F3YCM4-F1
#
_cell.length_a   1.000
_cell.length_b   1.000
_cell.length_c   1.000
_cell.angle_alpha   90.00
_cell.angle_beta   90.00
_cell.angle_gamma   90.00
#
_symmetry.space_group_name_H-M   'P 1'
#
loop_
_entity.id
_entity.type
_entity.pdbx_description
1 polymer ?
#
loop_
_entity_poly.entity_id
_entity_poly.type
_entity_poly.pdbx_seq_one_letter_code
_entity_poly.pdbx_strand_id
1 'polypeptide(L)'
;MKKVNYMSLLGVIMFNLILGIALWFSILGILLSFWVIMVAFTLSPLIFIAVILVKFQKFAYSQLTLSFLLMVVGVILYSFVKKSTKIIVNFGKKYLEYNQKMIFS
;
A
#
# COMPACT_ATOMS: atom_id res chain seq x y z
N MET A 1 -32.25 14.85 14.80
CA MET A 1 -31.29 13.72 15.00
C MET A 1 -31.75 12.58 14.11
N LYS A 2 -30.90 12.08 13.20
CA LYS A 2 -31.27 10.92 12.36
C LYS A 2 -31.42 9.69 13.25
N LYS A 3 -32.49 8.92 13.10
CA LYS A 3 -32.71 7.69 13.86
C LYS A 3 -31.68 6.65 13.41
N VAL A 4 -31.17 5.87 14.36
CA VAL A 4 -30.26 4.76 14.07
C VAL A 4 -31.09 3.53 13.70
N ASN A 5 -30.83 2.95 12.54
CA ASN A 5 -31.37 1.65 12.18
C ASN A 5 -30.45 0.55 12.74
N TYR A 6 -30.83 0.00 13.89
CA TYR A 6 -30.05 -1.04 14.58
C TYR A 6 -29.86 -2.32 13.75
N MET A 7 -30.81 -2.66 12.87
CA MET A 7 -30.70 -3.82 11.98
C MET A 7 -29.62 -3.58 10.92
N SER A 8 -29.61 -2.39 10.32
CA SER A 8 -28.56 -1.97 9.37
C SER A 8 -27.19 -1.91 10.05
N LEU A 9 -27.12 -1.43 11.29
CA LEU A 9 -25.89 -1.38 12.07
C LEU A 9 -25.29 -2.77 12.28
N LEU A 10 -26.11 -3.72 12.72
CA LEU A 10 -25.67 -5.11 12.94
C LEU A 10 -25.23 -5.76 11.62
N GLY A 11 -25.98 -5.55 10.54
CA GLY A 11 -25.63 -6.04 9.21
C GLY A 11 -24.30 -5.50 8.70
N VAL A 12 -24.05 -4.19 8.84
CA VAL A 12 -22.78 -3.56 8.45
C VAL A 12 -21.60 -4.08 9.29
N ILE A 13 -21.79 -4.29 10.59
CA ILE A 13 -20.74 -4.83 11.47
C ILE A 13 -20.41 -6.27 11.08
N MET A 14 -21.41 -7.14 10.92
CA MET A 14 -21.21 -8.53 10.52
C MET A 14 -20.58 -8.66 9.13
N PHE A 15 -21.04 -7.87 8.16
CA PHE A 15 -20.44 -7.85 6.82
C PHE A 15 -18.97 -7.42 6.84
N ASN A 16 -18.64 -6.38 7.61
CA ASN A 16 -17.25 -5.95 7.75
C ASN A 16 -16.39 -7.00 8.44
N LEU A 17 -16.88 -7.63 9.51
CA LEU A 17 -16.11 -8.66 10.23
C LEU A 17 -15.80 -9.88 9.37
N ILE A 18 -16.77 -10.32 8.55
CA ILE A 18 -16.63 -11.55 7.74
C ILE A 18 -15.89 -11.28 6.43
N LEU A 19 -16.27 -10.22 5.70
CA LEU A 19 -15.79 -9.96 4.34
C LEU A 19 -14.97 -8.68 4.24
N GLY A 20 -15.42 -7.60 4.89
CA GLY A 20 -14.78 -6.29 4.78
C GLY A 20 -13.33 -6.28 5.26
N ILE A 21 -13.03 -6.90 6.41
CA ILE A 21 -11.70 -6.92 7.00
C ILE A 21 -10.70 -7.65 6.09
N ALA A 22 -11.06 -8.85 5.59
CA ALA A 22 -10.17 -9.62 4.71
C ALA A 22 -9.86 -8.86 3.41
N LEU A 23 -10.87 -8.22 2.82
CA LEU A 23 -10.70 -7.42 1.61
C LEU A 23 -9.80 -6.20 1.88
N TRP A 24 -10.06 -5.46 2.96
CA TRP A 24 -9.27 -4.29 3.32
C TRP A 24 -7.82 -4.63 3.66
N PHE A 25 -7.58 -5.71 4.40
CA PHE A 25 -6.22 -6.19 4.65
C PHE A 25 -5.49 -6.56 3.37
N SER A 26 -6.15 -7.24 2.45
CA SER A 26 -5.54 -7.60 1.15
C SER A 26 -5.15 -6.35 0.35
N ILE A 27 -6.06 -5.37 0.25
CA ILE A 27 -5.81 -4.11 -0.47
C ILE A 27 -4.66 -3.32 0.17
N LEU A 28 -4.68 -3.18 1.50
CA LEU A 28 -3.65 -2.45 2.23
C LEU A 28 -2.30 -3.18 2.22
N GLY A 29 -2.30 -4.52 2.29
CA GLY A 29 -1.10 -5.34 2.19
C GLY A 29 -0.41 -5.22 0.83
N ILE A 30 -1.19 -5.23 -0.26
CA ILE A 30 -0.68 -4.97 -1.61
C ILE A 30 -0.11 -3.55 -1.70
N LEU A 31 -0.83 -2.55 -1.18
CA LEU A 31 -0.37 -1.15 -1.21
C LEU A 31 0.95 -0.98 -0.43
N LEU A 32 1.04 -1.59 0.75
CA LEU A 32 2.25 -1.55 1.58
C LEU A 32 3.42 -2.23 0.86
N SER A 33 3.19 -3.41 0.29
CA SER A 33 4.20 -4.12 -0.50
C SER A 33 4.72 -3.27 -1.65
N PHE A 34 3.82 -2.51 -2.29
CA PHE A 34 4.20 -1.64 -3.39
C PHE A 34 5.06 -0.44 -2.93
N TRP A 35 4.74 0.15 -1.77
CA TRP A 35 5.60 1.15 -1.13
C TRP A 35 6.97 0.59 -0.78
N VAL A 36 7.05 -0.62 -0.21
CA VAL A 36 8.31 -1.28 0.15
C VAL A 36 9.17 -1.53 -1.08
N ILE A 37 8.60 -2.08 -2.16
CA ILE A 37 9.32 -2.31 -3.42
C ILE A 37 9.86 -0.99 -3.98
N MET A 38 9.05 0.06 -4.00
CA MET A 38 9.46 1.37 -4.49
C MET A 38 10.65 1.91 -3.68
N VAL A 39 10.57 1.89 -2.35
CA VAL A 39 11.67 2.34 -1.47
C VAL A 39 12.93 1.50 -1.67
N ALA A 40 12.79 0.17 -1.71
CA ALA A 40 13.92 -0.74 -1.93
C ALA A 40 14.61 -0.47 -3.28
N PHE A 41 13.84 -0.20 -4.33
CA PHE A 41 14.36 0.12 -5.65
C PHE A 41 15.07 1.47 -5.66
N THR A 42 14.46 2.51 -5.07
CA THR A 42 15.08 3.83 -4.93
C THR A 42 16.38 3.79 -4.13
N LEU A 43 16.44 2.97 -3.06
CA LEU A 43 17.63 2.82 -2.24
C LEU A 43 18.63 1.77 -2.78
N SER A 44 18.35 1.14 -3.91
CA SER A 44 19.15 0.04 -4.46
C SER A 44 20.66 0.36 -4.58
N PRO A 45 21.10 1.54 -5.05
CA PRO A 45 22.52 1.89 -5.08
C PRO A 45 23.17 1.96 -3.69
N LEU A 46 22.44 2.49 -2.69
CA LEU A 46 22.91 2.57 -1.31
C LEU A 46 23.01 1.17 -0.69
N ILE A 47 22.02 0.32 -0.94
CA ILE A 47 22.01 -1.08 -0.51
C ILE A 47 23.20 -1.81 -1.12
N PHE A 48 23.46 -1.63 -2.42
CA PHE A 48 24.60 -2.25 -3.10
C PHE A 48 25.94 -1.85 -2.46
N ILE A 49 26.16 -0.56 -2.20
CA ILE A 49 27.36 -0.07 -1.52
C ILE A 49 27.49 -0.69 -0.12
N ALA A 50 26.41 -0.72 0.67
CA ALA A 50 26.44 -1.29 2.01
C ALA A 50 26.84 -2.78 2.01
N VAL A 51 26.29 -3.57 1.08
CA VAL A 51 26.58 -5.01 0.96
C VAL A 51 28.04 -5.26 0.58
N ILE A 52 28.64 -4.41 -0.26
CA ILE A 52 30.07 -4.50 -0.60
C ILE A 52 30.95 -4.14 0.60
N LEU A 53 30.61 -3.08 1.35
CA LEU A 53 31.39 -2.63 2.51
C LEU A 53 31.45 -3.69 3.61
N VAL A 54 30.34 -4.40 3.83
CA VAL A 54 30.26 -5.52 4.81
C VAL A 54 30.89 -6.81 4.26
N LYS A 55 31.45 -6.78 3.04
CA LYS A 55 32.06 -7.93 2.34
C LYS A 55 31.10 -9.11 2.15
N PHE A 56 29.80 -8.85 2.16
CA PHE A 56 28.79 -9.88 1.92
C PHE A 56 28.76 -10.29 0.43
N GLN A 57 29.16 -9.39 -0.47
CA GLN A 57 29.23 -9.65 -1.91
C GLN A 57 30.48 -9.01 -2.53
N LYS A 58 31.03 -9.64 -3.58
CA LYS A 58 32.12 -9.06 -4.37
C LYS A 58 31.58 -7.96 -5.30
N PHE A 59 32.39 -6.93 -5.50
CA PHE A 59 32.05 -5.85 -6.42
C PHE A 59 31.94 -6.37 -7.86
N ALA A 60 30.87 -5.97 -8.55
CA ALA A 60 30.68 -6.22 -9.98
C ALA A 60 30.04 -5.00 -10.66
N TYR A 61 30.63 -4.55 -11.77
CA TYR A 61 30.12 -3.40 -12.55
C TYR A 61 28.69 -3.62 -13.05
N SER A 62 28.33 -4.84 -13.43
CA SER A 62 26.97 -5.18 -13.88
C SER A 62 25.93 -4.90 -12.80
N GLN A 63 26.23 -5.22 -11.54
CA GLN A 63 25.32 -5.01 -10.40
C GLN A 63 25.22 -3.54 -10.00
N LEU A 64 26.33 -2.80 -10.12
CA LEU A 64 26.32 -1.35 -9.94
C LEU A 64 25.37 -0.68 -10.94
N THR A 65 25.51 -1.00 -12.23
CA THR A 65 24.64 -0.47 -13.29
C THR A 65 23.17 -0.84 -13.06
N LEU A 66 22.90 -2.10 -12.70
CA LEU A 66 21.54 -2.56 -12.41
C LEU A 66 20.92 -1.81 -11.21
N SER A 67 21.73 -1.51 -10.18
CA SER A 67 21.25 -0.78 -9.00
C SER A 67 20.79 0.65 -9.35
N PHE A 68 21.51 1.34 -10.25
CA PHE A 68 21.09 2.66 -10.73
C PHE A 68 19.85 2.57 -11.62
N LEU A 69 19.73 1.53 -12.45
CA LEU A 69 18.52 1.31 -13.25
C LEU A 69 17.31 1.09 -12.33
N LEU A 70 17.44 0.26 -11.30
CA LEU A 70 16.40 0.05 -10.30
C LEU A 70 16.05 1.35 -9.56
N MET A 71 17.02 2.20 -9.25
CA MET A 71 16.75 3.52 -8.65
C MET A 71 15.84 4.36 -9.53
N VAL A 72 16.13 4.45 -10.84
CA VAL A 72 15.30 5.20 -11.80
C VAL A 72 13.88 4.62 -11.84
N VAL A 73 13.74 3.29 -11.87
CA VAL A 73 12.43 2.63 -11.83
C VAL A 73 11.70 2.95 -10.52
N GLY A 74 12.39 2.92 -9.37
CA GLY A 74 11.82 3.28 -8.06
C GLY A 74 11.28 4.72 -8.03
N VAL A 75 12.05 5.68 -8.57
CA VAL A 75 11.61 7.08 -8.66
C VAL A 75 10.36 7.23 -9.55
N ILE A 76 10.29 6.50 -10.67
CA ILE A 76 9.10 6.49 -11.53
C ILE A 76 7.91 5.88 -10.78
N LEU A 77 8.12 4.75 -10.09
CA LEU A 77 7.11 4.04 -9.31
C LEU A 77 6.50 4.91 -8.21
N TYR A 78 7.25 5.85 -7.62
CA TYR A 78 6.73 6.76 -6.60
C TYR A 78 5.42 7.46 -7.04
N SER A 79 5.36 7.93 -8.29
CA SER A 79 4.16 8.58 -8.82
C SER A 79 2.96 7.61 -8.91
N PHE A 80 3.22 6.36 -9.26
CA PHE A 80 2.18 5.32 -9.34
C PHE A 80 1.68 4.94 -7.95
N VAL A 81 2.59 4.65 -7.01
CA VAL A 81 2.23 4.26 -5.64
C VAL A 81 1.46 5.37 -4.93
N LYS A 82 1.85 6.65 -5.13
CA LYS A 82 1.12 7.80 -4.59
C LYS A 82 -0.29 7.92 -5.16
N LYS A 83 -0.47 7.71 -6.47
CA LYS A 83 -1.79 7.70 -7.12
C LYS A 83 -2.66 6.56 -6.57
N SER A 84 -2.11 5.35 -6.49
CA SER A 84 -2.81 4.19 -5.93
C SER A 84 -3.24 4.43 -4.48
N THR A 85 -2.36 5.01 -3.65
CA THR A 85 -2.69 5.40 -2.27
C THR A 85 -3.88 6.35 -2.24
N LYS A 86 -3.89 7.40 -3.07
CA LYS A 86 -4.98 8.37 -3.13
C LYS A 86 -6.30 7.72 -3.56
N ILE A 87 -6.25 6.82 -4.54
CA ILE A 87 -7.44 6.08 -5.01
C ILE A 87 -8.01 5.23 -3.88
N ILE A 88 -7.18 4.46 -3.19
CA ILE A 88 -7.59 3.57 -2.10
C ILE A 88 -8.18 4.37 -0.93
N VAL A 89 -7.54 5.48 -0.54
CA VAL A 89 -8.06 6.35 0.52
C VAL A 89 -9.42 6.95 0.14
N ASN A 90 -9.58 7.42 -1.11
CA ASN A 90 -10.85 7.95 -1.58
C ASN A 90 -11.94 6.89 -1.63
N PHE A 91 -11.59 5.68 -2.06
CA PHE A 91 -12.50 4.53 -2.04
C PHE A 91 -12.93 4.18 -0.62
N GLY A 92 -12.00 4.17 0.34
CA GLY A 92 -12.28 3.93 1.76
C GLY A 92 -13.20 4.97 2.38
N LYS A 93 -12.99 6.26 2.07
CA LYS A 93 -13.90 7.33 2.51
C LYS A 93 -15.32 7.11 1.99
N LYS A 94 -15.47 6.86 0.69
CA LYS A 94 -16.78 6.57 0.09
C LYS A 94 -17.42 5.34 0.72
N TYR A 95 -16.65 4.28 0.93
CA TYR A 95 -17.12 3.05 1.58
C TYR A 95 -17.69 3.32 2.99
N LEU A 96 -16.96 4.09 3.81
CA LEU A 96 -17.42 4.48 5.14
C LEU A 96 -18.66 5.38 5.08
N GLU A 97 -18.71 6.33 4.14
CA GLU A 97 -19.89 7.17 3.93
C GLU A 97 -21.13 6.33 3.55
N TYR A 98 -20.98 5.30 2.72
CA TYR A 98 -22.07 4.38 2.41
C TYR A 98 -22.54 3.61 3.64
N ASN A 99 -21.61 3.07 4.43
CA ASN A 99 -21.93 2.38 5.68
C ASN A 99 -22.69 3.30 6.65
N GLN A 100 -22.22 4.54 6.81
CA GLN A 100 -22.88 5.54 7.66
C GLN A 100 -24.28 5.90 7.13
N LYS A 101 -24.44 6.11 5.82
CA LYS A 101 -25.75 6.40 5.22
C LYS A 101 -26.75 5.28 5.46
N MET A 102 -26.33 4.02 5.41
CA MET A 102 -27.21 2.87 5.71
C MET A 102 -27.61 2.80 7.18
N ILE A 103 -26.71 3.16 8.10
CA ILE A 103 -26.96 3.12 9.55
C ILE A 103 -27.91 4.25 10.00
N PHE A 104 -27.72 5.45 9.44
CA PHE A 104 -28.50 6.64 9.78
C PHE A 104 -29.63 6.94 8.77
N SER A 105 -30.04 5.94 8.00
CA SER A 105 -31.18 6.05 7.08
C SER A 105 -32.52 6.00 7.80
#